data_AF-A0A812QG79-F1
#
_entry.id   AF-A0A812QG79-F1
#
_cell.length_a   1.000
_cell.length_b   1.000
_cell.length_c   1.000
_cell.angle_alpha   90.00
_cell.angle_beta   90.00
_cell.angle_gamma   90.00
#
_symmetry.space_group_name_H-M   'P 1'
#
loop_
_entity.id
_entity.type
_entity.pdbx_description
1 polymer ?
#
loop_
_entity_poly.entity_id
_entity_poly.type
_entity_poly.pdbx_seq_one_letter_code
_entity_poly.pdbx_strand_id
1 'polypeptide(L)'
;MGHEDSHLVSDICSGFRLTGWVRASNVMEPKLRAPTESAANLWRRRSDLNGQVWRQTVSTGCDRLDNELWEATVKDASSGWAMLLPASACAPADLLLSRRFAVVQGDRVRAVDDFSFNGLNDTLGNCEKVTTMSTVHTTALGLRLLRVAKARGVSLLGRCFDLKSAYRQLPIHLDDLPYAAVAVWCPEAQAVRILQMFSLPFGAGGSVPAFVRVALALWRVLCRSLSVPATLFFDDFTCMVLSPDAASAEASVHLLFRILGWRLAMDGTKAAPFSALFQSLGVVFCLHPGVDCSLSVTNTEARKAEVAAWCLEKLRAKCATPKECEQFASRVRWLAGQVFGRSASAALRVLLRAGRESRPFTARPLSAELAWAIRWILENIPKGKPRRWSLGTRKKLHLFTDGAVEGDTASIGGVLCDGWCQPLTWFGCQVPASVLGGWWSSGTDHPIIQCELLAAVVACHVWSDLLSAANVCLWVDNEVVRFGIINAFIRPPSAMHMLSRLLQAEVSADIGMWVCREHTVVNDKPAKKGTDFIGPKGEPQKDERDIIRSSPHNKIPLSACCHAGDKPSRGTDLPIKLARAFGAAPIRQDTLRGQRNLLACRTLEVAQQAHNRARPSATQVHRSSVLDLEAMD
;
A
#
# COMPACT_ATOMS: atom_id res chain seq x y z
N MET A 1 -2.81 0.77 -35.09
CA MET A 1 -3.23 0.95 -33.69
C MET A 1 -3.67 -0.33 -33.00
N GLY A 2 -4.42 -1.24 -33.65
CA GLY A 2 -4.73 -2.57 -33.10
C GLY A 2 -5.51 -2.53 -31.78
N HIS A 3 -6.35 -1.51 -31.60
CA HIS A 3 -7.25 -1.40 -30.45
C HIS A 3 -8.53 -2.19 -30.75
N GLU A 4 -8.95 -3.03 -29.82
CA GLU A 4 -10.06 -3.98 -30.04
C GLU A 4 -11.44 -3.34 -29.90
N ASP A 5 -11.53 -2.17 -29.26
CA ASP A 5 -12.78 -1.41 -29.15
C ASP A 5 -13.03 -0.62 -30.44
N SER A 6 -13.58 -1.31 -31.44
CA SER A 6 -13.88 -0.78 -32.76
C SER A 6 -15.02 0.26 -32.79
N HIS A 7 -15.84 0.31 -31.74
CA HIS A 7 -17.00 1.20 -31.65
C HIS A 7 -16.74 2.46 -30.83
N LEU A 8 -15.61 2.56 -30.14
CA LEU A 8 -15.31 3.65 -29.21
C LEU A 8 -15.52 5.05 -29.80
N VAL A 9 -15.05 5.28 -31.03
CA VAL A 9 -15.19 6.60 -31.68
C VAL A 9 -16.67 6.92 -31.93
N SER A 10 -17.45 5.94 -32.40
CA SER A 10 -18.89 6.10 -32.58
C SER A 10 -19.57 6.41 -31.25
N ASP A 11 -19.18 5.73 -30.17
CA ASP A 11 -19.76 5.93 -28.84
C ASP A 11 -19.41 7.31 -28.27
N ILE A 12 -18.19 7.82 -28.51
CA ILE A 12 -17.81 9.19 -28.16
C ILE A 12 -18.67 10.20 -28.91
N CYS A 13 -18.89 9.99 -30.21
CA CYS A 13 -19.69 10.90 -31.05
C CYS A 13 -21.19 10.88 -30.68
N SER A 14 -21.77 9.71 -30.40
CA SER A 14 -23.18 9.57 -30.03
C SER A 14 -23.45 9.90 -28.56
N GLY A 15 -22.41 9.91 -27.72
CA GLY A 15 -22.52 9.91 -26.28
C GLY A 15 -22.67 8.52 -25.69
N PHE A 16 -22.32 8.43 -24.41
CA PHE A 16 -22.33 7.18 -23.66
C PHE A 16 -23.64 6.97 -22.90
N ARG A 17 -24.11 5.72 -22.89
CA ARG A 17 -25.30 5.30 -22.15
C ARG A 17 -25.04 5.30 -20.65
N LEU A 18 -26.01 5.78 -19.89
CA LEU A 18 -26.13 5.66 -18.44
C LEU A 18 -27.06 4.50 -18.03
N THR A 19 -27.93 4.05 -18.94
CA THR A 19 -28.90 2.97 -18.71
C THR A 19 -28.69 1.79 -19.67
N GLY A 20 -29.24 0.64 -19.31
CA GLY A 20 -29.20 -0.55 -20.15
C GLY A 20 -27.83 -1.21 -20.18
N TRP A 21 -27.59 -2.01 -21.22
CA TRP A 21 -26.34 -2.74 -21.37
C TRP A 21 -25.23 -1.87 -21.95
N VAL A 22 -24.14 -1.72 -21.18
CA VAL A 22 -22.90 -1.14 -21.69
C VAL A 22 -22.34 -2.06 -22.77
N ARG A 23 -22.06 -1.48 -23.94
CA ARG A 23 -21.39 -2.17 -25.05
C ARG A 23 -20.03 -2.71 -24.58
N ALA A 24 -19.77 -3.99 -24.84
CA ALA A 24 -18.48 -4.60 -24.55
C ALA A 24 -17.40 -3.99 -25.46
N SER A 25 -16.30 -3.56 -24.84
CA SER A 25 -15.14 -2.97 -25.50
C SER A 25 -14.14 -4.02 -26.01
N ASN A 26 -14.21 -5.24 -25.46
CA ASN A 26 -13.26 -6.33 -25.62
C ASN A 26 -11.84 -6.04 -25.12
N VAL A 27 -11.59 -4.85 -24.54
CA VAL A 27 -10.27 -4.48 -24.03
C VAL A 27 -10.10 -4.69 -22.53
N MET A 28 -11.14 -5.19 -21.87
CA MET A 28 -11.22 -5.45 -20.43
C MET A 28 -11.60 -6.91 -20.15
N GLU A 29 -11.36 -7.36 -18.91
CA GLU A 29 -11.69 -8.75 -18.52
C GLU A 29 -13.22 -8.97 -18.56
N PRO A 30 -13.73 -10.05 -19.19
CA PRO A 30 -15.14 -10.37 -19.15
C PRO A 30 -15.64 -10.58 -17.71
N LYS A 31 -16.70 -9.85 -17.33
CA LYS A 31 -17.40 -10.03 -16.05
C LYS A 31 -18.82 -9.49 -16.15
N LEU A 32 -19.77 -10.42 -16.12
CA LEU A 32 -21.19 -10.07 -16.16
C LEU A 32 -21.67 -9.48 -14.83
N ARG A 33 -22.31 -8.32 -14.92
CA ARG A 33 -23.20 -7.75 -13.92
C ARG A 33 -24.49 -7.38 -14.63
N ALA A 34 -25.54 -8.17 -14.43
CA ALA A 34 -26.85 -7.89 -14.98
C ALA A 34 -27.50 -6.68 -14.29
N PRO A 35 -28.29 -5.88 -15.01
CA PRO A 35 -29.12 -4.85 -14.40
C PRO A 35 -30.21 -5.54 -13.54
N THR A 36 -30.56 -4.92 -12.42
CA THR A 36 -31.63 -5.40 -11.53
C THR A 36 -32.97 -4.70 -11.79
N GLU A 37 -32.98 -3.67 -12.62
CA GLU A 37 -34.17 -2.92 -13.03
C GLU A 37 -34.08 -2.57 -14.53
N SER A 38 -35.21 -2.33 -15.20
CA SER A 38 -35.22 -1.86 -16.59
C SER A 38 -35.38 -0.33 -16.67
N ALA A 39 -34.74 0.30 -17.66
CA ALA A 39 -34.86 1.74 -17.91
C ALA A 39 -36.33 2.18 -18.14
N ALA A 40 -37.14 1.32 -18.78
CA ALA A 40 -38.56 1.57 -19.04
C ALA A 40 -39.40 1.53 -17.75
N ASN A 41 -39.14 0.58 -16.85
CA ASN A 41 -39.81 0.53 -15.55
C ASN A 41 -39.44 1.73 -14.67
N LEU A 42 -38.15 2.06 -14.62
CA LEU A 42 -37.66 3.24 -13.91
C LEU A 42 -38.35 4.50 -14.43
N TRP A 43 -38.43 4.64 -15.76
CA TRP A 43 -39.11 5.76 -16.40
C TRP A 43 -40.58 5.87 -16.00
N ARG A 44 -41.31 4.76 -15.93
CA ARG A 44 -42.73 4.75 -15.51
C ARG A 44 -42.92 5.23 -14.08
N ARG A 45 -41.96 4.95 -13.19
CA ARG A 45 -42.00 5.33 -11.76
C ARG A 45 -41.45 6.72 -11.48
N ARG A 46 -40.92 7.42 -12.49
CA ARG A 46 -40.18 8.67 -12.30
C ARG A 46 -40.99 9.76 -11.60
N SER A 47 -42.29 9.90 -11.86
CA SER A 47 -43.10 10.96 -11.26
C SER A 47 -43.16 10.84 -9.72
N ASP A 48 -43.33 9.62 -9.21
CA ASP A 48 -43.36 9.36 -7.77
C ASP A 48 -41.97 9.58 -7.14
N LEU A 49 -40.92 9.10 -7.81
CA LEU A 49 -39.53 9.27 -7.38
C LEU A 49 -39.12 10.74 -7.36
N ASN A 50 -39.47 11.49 -8.41
CA ASN A 50 -39.21 12.92 -8.52
C ASN A 50 -39.91 13.69 -7.39
N GLY A 51 -41.14 13.33 -7.05
CA GLY A 51 -41.85 13.91 -5.91
C GLY A 51 -41.13 13.65 -4.58
N GLN A 52 -40.53 12.47 -4.40
CA GLN A 52 -39.70 12.17 -3.22
C GLN A 52 -38.40 12.97 -3.22
N VAL A 53 -37.65 12.98 -4.32
CA VAL A 53 -36.41 13.75 -4.48
C VAL A 53 -36.66 15.23 -4.21
N TRP A 54 -37.72 15.80 -4.78
CA TRP A 54 -38.09 17.20 -4.60
C TRP A 54 -38.32 17.55 -3.13
N ARG A 55 -39.13 16.75 -2.41
CA ARG A 55 -39.40 16.94 -0.98
C ARG A 55 -38.15 16.79 -0.10
N GLN A 56 -37.21 15.94 -0.49
CA GLN A 56 -35.96 15.71 0.25
C GLN A 56 -34.84 16.70 -0.11
N THR A 57 -35.02 17.48 -1.18
CA THR A 57 -34.06 18.50 -1.58
C THR A 57 -34.37 19.80 -0.84
N VAL A 58 -33.81 19.90 0.36
CA VAL A 58 -33.99 21.06 1.25
C VAL A 58 -32.62 21.53 1.74
N SER A 59 -32.59 22.68 2.42
CA SER A 59 -31.40 23.18 3.10
C SER A 59 -30.77 22.12 4.00
N THR A 60 -29.44 22.08 4.05
CA THR A 60 -28.71 21.24 5.00
C THR A 60 -28.77 21.75 6.43
N GLY A 61 -29.35 22.94 6.66
CA GLY A 61 -29.32 23.66 7.93
C GLY A 61 -27.98 24.34 8.21
N CYS A 62 -27.06 24.37 7.23
CA CYS A 62 -25.78 25.03 7.32
C CYS A 62 -25.54 25.92 6.10
N ASP A 63 -25.64 27.24 6.29
CA ASP A 63 -25.52 28.23 5.21
C ASP A 63 -24.22 28.07 4.41
N ARG A 64 -23.11 27.77 5.09
CA ARG A 64 -21.82 27.52 4.43
C ARG A 64 -21.90 26.35 3.44
N LEU A 65 -22.48 25.22 3.86
CA LEU A 65 -22.57 24.03 3.00
C LEU A 65 -23.52 24.25 1.83
N ASP A 66 -24.65 24.92 2.08
CA ASP A 66 -25.63 25.23 1.05
C ASP A 66 -25.06 26.20 0.01
N ASN A 67 -24.32 27.24 0.45
CA ASN A 67 -23.66 28.18 -0.44
C ASN A 67 -22.55 27.52 -1.25
N GLU A 68 -21.63 26.77 -0.63
CA GLU A 68 -20.55 26.07 -1.37
C GLU A 68 -21.12 25.04 -2.37
N LEU A 69 -22.21 24.35 -2.04
CA LEU A 69 -22.90 23.43 -2.96
C LEU A 69 -23.54 24.15 -4.14
N TRP A 70 -24.18 25.29 -3.88
CA TRP A 70 -24.80 26.12 -4.90
C TRP A 70 -23.76 26.72 -5.85
N GLU A 71 -22.66 27.27 -5.32
CA GLU A 71 -21.53 27.77 -6.10
C GLU A 71 -20.93 26.68 -7.02
N ALA A 72 -20.74 25.47 -6.49
CA ALA A 72 -20.27 24.34 -7.29
C ALA A 72 -21.25 23.98 -8.43
N THR A 73 -22.56 24.11 -8.18
CA THR A 73 -23.61 23.86 -9.17
C THR A 73 -23.64 24.94 -10.25
N VAL A 74 -23.54 26.22 -9.87
CA VAL A 74 -23.46 27.33 -10.83
C VAL A 74 -22.19 27.21 -11.68
N LYS A 75 -21.07 26.78 -11.08
CA LYS A 75 -19.83 26.51 -11.80
C LYS A 75 -19.94 25.35 -12.80
N ASP A 76 -20.63 24.27 -12.44
CA ASP A 76 -20.92 23.18 -13.38
C ASP A 76 -21.73 23.71 -14.58
N ALA A 77 -22.73 24.56 -14.34
CA ALA A 77 -23.53 25.16 -15.40
C ALA A 77 -22.72 26.11 -16.30
N SER A 78 -21.92 27.00 -15.70
CA SER A 78 -21.11 27.97 -16.46
C SER A 78 -19.98 27.32 -17.26
N SER A 79 -19.55 26.11 -16.89
CA SER A 79 -18.56 25.33 -17.63
C SER A 79 -19.09 24.72 -18.94
N GLY A 80 -20.41 24.74 -19.16
CA GLY A 80 -21.07 24.13 -20.32
C GLY A 80 -21.32 22.62 -20.20
N TRP A 81 -20.96 21.99 -19.09
CA TRP A 81 -21.20 20.56 -18.83
C TRP A 81 -22.65 20.23 -18.45
N ALA A 82 -23.37 21.25 -18.01
CA ALA A 82 -24.72 21.19 -17.52
C ALA A 82 -25.43 22.53 -17.75
N MET A 83 -26.73 22.58 -17.53
CA MET A 83 -27.54 23.80 -17.63
C MET A 83 -28.52 23.86 -16.46
N LEU A 84 -28.57 25.03 -15.81
CA LEU A 84 -29.63 25.32 -14.86
C LEU A 84 -30.93 25.58 -15.63
N LEU A 85 -31.94 24.78 -15.35
CA LEU A 85 -33.26 24.96 -15.95
C LEU A 85 -33.98 26.17 -15.32
N PRO A 86 -35.01 26.71 -16.01
CA PRO A 86 -35.89 27.71 -15.45
C PRO A 86 -36.46 27.28 -14.09
N ALA A 87 -36.78 28.25 -13.24
CA ALA A 87 -37.40 27.96 -11.96
C ALA A 87 -38.71 27.19 -12.17
N SER A 88 -38.94 26.16 -11.35
CA SER A 88 -40.15 25.35 -11.38
C SER A 88 -40.75 25.28 -9.99
N ALA A 89 -42.07 25.36 -9.90
CA ALA A 89 -42.79 25.23 -8.63
C ALA A 89 -42.94 23.74 -8.20
N CYS A 90 -42.77 22.81 -9.13
CA CYS A 90 -42.90 21.38 -8.90
C CYS A 90 -41.84 20.58 -9.66
N ALA A 91 -41.74 19.29 -9.33
CA ALA A 91 -40.81 18.41 -10.01
C ALA A 91 -41.26 18.15 -11.46
N PRO A 92 -40.37 18.28 -12.47
CA PRO A 92 -40.68 18.01 -13.87
C PRO A 92 -41.13 16.57 -14.10
N ALA A 93 -42.07 16.39 -15.03
CA ALA A 93 -42.62 15.10 -15.41
C ALA A 93 -41.85 14.46 -16.59
N ASP A 94 -41.02 15.22 -17.28
CA ASP A 94 -40.27 14.84 -18.49
C ASP A 94 -38.81 14.49 -18.21
N LEU A 95 -38.39 14.55 -16.94
CA LEU A 95 -37.04 14.20 -16.48
C LEU A 95 -37.10 13.16 -15.35
N LEU A 96 -36.02 12.44 -15.12
CA LEU A 96 -35.77 11.71 -13.88
C LEU A 96 -34.78 12.51 -13.04
N LEU A 97 -35.15 12.80 -11.79
CA LEU A 97 -34.33 13.56 -10.87
C LEU A 97 -33.49 12.64 -9.98
N SER A 98 -32.24 13.02 -9.80
CA SER A 98 -31.38 12.60 -8.68
C SER A 98 -31.25 13.75 -7.68
N ARG A 99 -30.87 13.43 -6.43
CA ARG A 99 -30.58 14.46 -5.44
C ARG A 99 -29.10 14.83 -5.49
N ARG A 100 -28.80 16.13 -5.59
CA ARG A 100 -27.45 16.66 -5.39
C ARG A 100 -27.30 17.14 -3.95
N PHE A 101 -26.22 16.73 -3.29
CA PHE A 101 -25.96 17.09 -1.89
C PHE A 101 -24.48 17.36 -1.62
N ALA A 102 -24.22 18.09 -0.54
CA ALA A 102 -22.87 18.44 -0.10
C ALA A 102 -22.25 17.30 0.72
N VAL A 103 -20.99 16.98 0.42
CA VAL A 103 -20.14 16.14 1.27
C VAL A 103 -18.88 16.90 1.62
N VAL A 104 -18.62 17.05 2.92
CA VAL A 104 -17.39 17.66 3.45
C VAL A 104 -16.24 16.65 3.32
N GLN A 105 -15.20 17.01 2.56
CA GLN A 105 -13.99 16.20 2.38
C GLN A 105 -12.76 17.03 2.73
N GLY A 106 -12.26 16.88 3.96
CA GLY A 106 -11.26 17.79 4.51
C GLY A 106 -11.84 19.19 4.61
N ASP A 107 -11.12 20.18 4.05
CA ASP A 107 -11.56 21.58 4.09
C ASP A 107 -12.48 21.98 2.94
N ARG A 108 -12.78 21.06 2.00
CA ARG A 108 -13.57 21.34 0.80
C ARG A 108 -14.93 20.67 0.84
N VAL A 109 -15.97 21.37 0.41
CA VAL A 109 -17.27 20.77 0.08
C VAL A 109 -17.24 20.24 -1.35
N ARG A 110 -17.74 19.02 -1.56
CA ARG A 110 -17.97 18.46 -2.90
C ARG A 110 -19.45 18.25 -3.13
N ALA A 111 -19.91 18.63 -4.33
CA ALA A 111 -21.21 18.23 -4.84
C ALA A 111 -21.20 16.74 -5.19
N VAL A 112 -22.19 16.00 -4.70
CA VAL A 112 -22.39 14.58 -4.97
C VAL A 112 -23.80 14.36 -5.51
N ASP A 113 -23.89 13.62 -6.61
CA ASP A 113 -25.15 13.29 -7.28
C ASP A 113 -25.56 11.84 -6.95
N ASP A 114 -26.72 11.66 -6.31
CA ASP A 114 -27.21 10.35 -5.86
C ASP A 114 -28.04 9.64 -6.94
N PHE A 115 -27.36 8.97 -7.86
CA PHE A 115 -27.97 8.12 -8.89
C PHE A 115 -28.32 6.70 -8.42
N SER A 116 -27.97 6.36 -7.18
CA SER A 116 -28.43 5.13 -6.56
C SER A 116 -29.81 5.32 -5.94
N PHE A 117 -30.07 6.48 -5.33
CA PHE A 117 -31.35 6.80 -4.71
C PHE A 117 -32.54 6.69 -5.68
N ASN A 118 -32.39 7.21 -6.91
CA ASN A 118 -33.45 7.13 -7.90
C ASN A 118 -33.47 5.80 -8.67
N GLY A 119 -32.55 4.87 -8.38
CA GLY A 119 -32.46 3.57 -9.05
C GLY A 119 -31.83 3.59 -10.45
N LEU A 120 -31.26 4.71 -10.92
CA LEU A 120 -30.59 4.76 -12.23
C LEU A 120 -29.49 3.70 -12.32
N ASN A 121 -28.68 3.59 -11.27
CA ASN A 121 -27.55 2.65 -11.21
C ASN A 121 -27.99 1.18 -11.30
N ASP A 122 -29.22 0.87 -10.91
CA ASP A 122 -29.78 -0.49 -10.97
C ASP A 122 -30.19 -0.89 -12.40
N THR A 123 -30.31 0.09 -13.31
CA THR A 123 -30.65 -0.15 -14.72
C THR A 123 -29.45 -0.47 -15.61
N LEU A 124 -28.23 -0.36 -15.06
CA LEU A 124 -27.00 -0.57 -15.83
C LEU A 124 -26.58 -2.04 -15.82
N GLY A 125 -26.51 -2.62 -17.01
CA GLY A 125 -25.84 -3.89 -17.27
C GLY A 125 -24.41 -3.67 -17.72
N ASN A 126 -23.47 -4.46 -17.23
CA ASN A 126 -22.07 -4.40 -17.67
C ASN A 126 -21.53 -5.82 -17.91
N CYS A 127 -20.82 -6.00 -19.01
CA CYS A 127 -20.24 -7.29 -19.41
C CYS A 127 -18.74 -7.38 -19.14
N GLU A 128 -18.10 -6.29 -18.68
CA GLU A 128 -16.66 -6.21 -18.48
C GLU A 128 -16.30 -5.64 -17.11
N LYS A 129 -15.24 -6.17 -16.52
CA LYS A 129 -14.66 -5.64 -15.29
C LYS A 129 -13.71 -4.50 -15.65
N VAL A 130 -13.99 -3.33 -15.07
CA VAL A 130 -13.05 -2.20 -15.09
C VAL A 130 -11.69 -2.65 -14.53
N THR A 131 -10.67 -2.58 -15.36
CA THR A 131 -9.28 -2.89 -15.00
C THR A 131 -8.46 -1.61 -14.95
N THR A 132 -7.58 -1.50 -13.95
CA THR A 132 -6.66 -0.38 -13.78
C THR A 132 -5.26 -0.88 -13.44
N MET A 133 -4.24 -0.07 -13.74
CA MET A 133 -2.85 -0.42 -13.46
C MET A 133 -2.46 0.08 -12.07
N SER A 134 -2.33 -0.85 -11.12
CA SER A 134 -1.89 -0.55 -9.76
C SER A 134 -0.41 -0.11 -9.69
N THR A 135 0.03 0.32 -8.50
CA THR A 135 1.43 0.67 -8.21
C THR A 135 2.44 -0.41 -8.62
N VAL A 136 2.03 -1.69 -8.64
CA VAL A 136 2.87 -2.81 -9.10
C VAL A 136 3.26 -2.66 -10.56
N HIS A 137 2.33 -2.24 -11.43
CA HIS A 137 2.59 -2.02 -12.85
C HIS A 137 3.54 -0.85 -13.04
N THR A 138 3.30 0.26 -12.32
CA THR A 138 4.15 1.46 -12.36
C THR A 138 5.57 1.15 -11.88
N THR A 139 5.71 0.38 -10.80
CA THR A 139 7.01 -0.11 -10.30
C THR A 139 7.68 -1.03 -11.31
N ALA A 140 6.95 -1.95 -11.94
CA ALA A 140 7.51 -2.86 -12.95
C ALA A 140 8.02 -2.11 -14.19
N LEU A 141 7.27 -1.10 -14.66
CA LEU A 141 7.70 -0.19 -15.72
C LEU A 141 8.98 0.54 -15.30
N GLY A 142 8.99 1.14 -14.11
CA GLY A 142 10.14 1.85 -13.58
C GLY A 142 11.39 0.97 -13.47
N LEU A 143 11.26 -0.27 -12.99
CA LEU A 143 12.39 -1.21 -12.92
C LEU A 143 12.95 -1.59 -14.30
N ARG A 144 12.09 -1.74 -15.31
CA ARG A 144 12.54 -2.00 -16.69
C ARG A 144 13.32 -0.81 -17.25
N LEU A 145 12.77 0.40 -17.10
CA LEU A 145 13.44 1.61 -17.59
C LEU A 145 14.69 1.95 -16.80
N LEU A 146 14.73 1.63 -15.50
CA LEU A 146 15.92 1.82 -14.67
C LEU A 146 17.11 0.97 -15.16
N ARG A 147 16.86 -0.22 -15.71
CA ARG A 147 17.92 -1.03 -16.36
C ARG A 147 18.51 -0.32 -17.57
N VAL A 148 17.65 0.29 -18.39
CA VAL A 148 18.05 1.06 -19.58
C VAL A 148 18.80 2.32 -19.16
N ALA A 149 18.28 3.05 -18.16
CA ALA A 149 18.89 4.24 -17.61
C ALA A 149 20.30 3.95 -17.08
N LYS A 150 20.45 2.86 -16.31
CA LYS A 150 21.76 2.37 -15.83
C LYS A 150 22.71 2.06 -16.98
N ALA A 151 22.26 1.30 -17.99
CA ALA A 151 23.08 0.91 -19.13
C ALA A 151 23.56 2.12 -19.95
N ARG A 152 22.75 3.20 -20.00
CA ARG A 152 23.06 4.44 -20.72
C ARG A 152 23.76 5.50 -19.85
N GLY A 153 23.95 5.26 -18.55
CA GLY A 153 24.53 6.24 -17.63
C GLY A 153 23.66 7.49 -17.40
N VAL A 154 22.34 7.37 -17.54
CA VAL A 154 21.39 8.49 -17.37
C VAL A 154 20.43 8.24 -16.21
N SER A 155 19.74 9.29 -15.76
CA SER A 155 18.72 9.18 -14.71
C SER A 155 17.33 8.89 -15.28
N LEU A 156 16.47 8.31 -14.43
CA LEU A 156 15.07 8.09 -14.73
C LEU A 156 14.24 9.17 -14.03
N LEU A 157 13.30 9.78 -14.75
CA LEU A 157 12.37 10.76 -14.24
C LEU A 157 10.94 10.26 -14.41
N GLY A 158 10.05 10.65 -13.51
CA GLY A 158 8.63 10.30 -13.58
C GLY A 158 7.73 11.52 -13.36
N ARG A 159 6.51 11.42 -13.89
CA ARG A 159 5.45 12.42 -13.79
C ARG A 159 4.09 11.74 -13.87
N CYS A 160 3.08 12.29 -13.19
CA CYS A 160 1.68 11.94 -13.42
C CYS A 160 0.99 13.07 -14.19
N PHE A 161 0.29 12.73 -15.27
CA PHE A 161 -0.60 13.65 -15.96
C PHE A 161 -2.04 13.36 -15.54
N ASP A 162 -2.70 14.37 -14.95
CA ASP A 162 -4.06 14.31 -14.40
C ASP A 162 -5.03 14.97 -15.39
N LEU A 163 -6.18 14.35 -15.67
CA LEU A 163 -7.23 14.94 -16.50
C LEU A 163 -8.12 15.88 -15.67
N LYS A 164 -8.34 17.11 -16.15
CA LYS A 164 -9.28 18.05 -15.52
C LYS A 164 -10.71 17.54 -15.70
N SER A 165 -11.42 17.29 -14.60
CA SER A 165 -12.83 16.85 -14.62
C SER A 165 -13.09 15.69 -15.59
N ALA A 166 -12.27 14.64 -15.48
CA ALA A 166 -12.11 13.58 -16.47
C ALA A 166 -13.42 13.08 -17.10
N TYR A 167 -14.39 12.59 -16.30
CA TYR A 167 -15.67 12.08 -16.82
C TYR A 167 -16.49 13.15 -17.55
N ARG A 168 -16.47 14.39 -17.06
CA ARG A 168 -17.24 15.51 -17.62
C ARG A 168 -16.77 15.94 -19.02
N GLN A 169 -15.62 15.45 -19.48
CA GLN A 169 -15.16 15.69 -20.84
C GLN A 169 -15.86 14.79 -21.89
N LEU A 170 -16.70 13.85 -21.45
CA LEU A 170 -17.42 12.92 -22.33
C LEU A 170 -18.93 13.19 -22.31
N PRO A 171 -19.61 13.10 -23.48
CA PRO A 171 -21.04 13.36 -23.58
C PRO A 171 -21.89 12.17 -23.09
N ILE A 172 -23.09 12.51 -22.61
CA ILE A 172 -24.16 11.54 -22.36
C ILE A 172 -24.90 11.29 -23.68
N HIS A 173 -25.30 10.03 -23.92
CA HIS A 173 -26.11 9.68 -25.06
C HIS A 173 -27.47 10.40 -25.03
N LEU A 174 -27.97 10.84 -26.19
CA LEU A 174 -29.22 11.62 -26.28
C LEU A 174 -30.42 10.91 -25.61
N ASP A 175 -30.60 9.61 -25.85
CA ASP A 175 -31.65 8.80 -25.21
C ASP A 175 -31.63 8.82 -23.68
N ASP A 176 -30.46 9.04 -23.07
CA ASP A 176 -30.27 8.99 -21.63
C ASP A 176 -30.19 10.40 -20.99
N LEU A 177 -30.25 11.48 -21.79
CA LEU A 177 -30.35 12.85 -21.26
C LEU A 177 -31.54 13.04 -20.31
N PRO A 178 -32.74 12.50 -20.59
CA PRO A 178 -33.87 12.64 -19.67
C PRO A 178 -33.64 11.97 -18.31
N TYR A 179 -32.64 11.08 -18.20
CA TYR A 179 -32.26 10.40 -16.97
C TYR A 179 -31.17 11.14 -16.17
N ALA A 180 -30.64 12.24 -16.71
CA ALA A 180 -29.44 12.92 -16.21
C ALA A 180 -29.73 14.33 -15.66
N ALA A 181 -30.72 14.45 -14.78
CA ALA A 181 -31.03 15.69 -14.09
C ALA A 181 -30.87 15.56 -12.58
N VAL A 182 -30.40 16.62 -11.92
CA VAL A 182 -30.30 16.67 -10.45
C VAL A 182 -31.06 17.85 -9.86
N ALA A 183 -31.74 17.59 -8.76
CA ALA A 183 -32.35 18.60 -7.90
C ALA A 183 -31.34 19.07 -6.85
N VAL A 184 -31.24 20.37 -6.65
CA VAL A 184 -30.34 21.02 -5.69
C VAL A 184 -31.04 22.18 -5.00
N TRP A 185 -30.76 22.40 -3.72
CA TRP A 185 -31.28 23.54 -2.97
C TRP A 185 -30.53 24.83 -3.35
N CYS A 186 -31.27 25.89 -3.68
CA CYS A 186 -30.72 27.22 -3.91
C CYS A 186 -30.95 28.08 -2.66
N PRO A 187 -29.90 28.48 -1.93
CA PRO A 187 -30.03 29.28 -0.71
C PRO A 187 -30.57 30.69 -0.98
N GLU A 188 -30.25 31.31 -2.12
CA GLU A 188 -30.75 32.64 -2.47
C GLU A 188 -32.25 32.63 -2.78
N ALA A 189 -32.71 31.67 -3.57
CA ALA A 189 -34.12 31.54 -3.95
C ALA A 189 -34.97 30.83 -2.88
N GLN A 190 -34.33 30.24 -1.86
CA GLN A 190 -34.96 29.36 -0.87
C GLN A 190 -35.88 28.32 -1.52
N ALA A 191 -35.40 27.73 -2.62
CA ALA A 191 -36.18 26.83 -3.46
C ALA A 191 -35.30 25.78 -4.15
N VAL A 192 -35.93 24.69 -4.59
CA VAL A 192 -35.29 23.66 -5.39
C VAL A 192 -35.04 24.19 -6.80
N ARG A 193 -33.82 23.98 -7.30
CA ARG A 193 -33.41 24.23 -8.68
C ARG A 193 -32.95 22.93 -9.34
N ILE A 194 -33.05 22.90 -10.66
CA ILE A 194 -32.76 21.71 -11.45
C ILE A 194 -31.56 21.99 -12.34
N LEU A 195 -30.58 21.10 -12.28
CA LEU A 195 -29.42 21.09 -13.14
C LEU A 195 -29.51 19.90 -14.09
N GLN A 196 -29.74 20.17 -15.37
CA GLN A 196 -29.69 19.17 -16.44
C GLN A 196 -28.24 18.95 -16.87
N MET A 197 -27.79 17.70 -16.93
CA MET A 197 -26.41 17.37 -17.34
C MET A 197 -26.38 16.91 -18.79
N PHE A 198 -25.27 17.24 -19.47
CA PHE A 198 -24.99 16.80 -20.84
C PHE A 198 -23.69 16.00 -20.95
N SER A 199 -22.91 15.98 -19.87
CA SER A 199 -21.65 15.24 -19.75
C SER A 199 -21.72 14.22 -18.62
N LEU A 200 -20.95 13.13 -18.77
CA LEU A 200 -21.00 11.99 -17.86
C LEU A 200 -20.87 12.43 -16.39
N PRO A 201 -21.88 12.16 -15.56
CA PRO A 201 -21.89 12.66 -14.20
C PRO A 201 -21.13 11.74 -13.25
N PHE A 202 -20.59 12.33 -12.18
CA PHE A 202 -20.09 11.54 -11.06
C PHE A 202 -21.26 10.87 -10.34
N GLY A 203 -21.09 9.62 -9.91
CA GLY A 203 -22.13 8.86 -9.19
C GLY A 203 -23.02 7.99 -10.07
N ALA A 204 -23.11 8.25 -11.38
CA ALA A 204 -23.78 7.35 -12.31
C ALA A 204 -22.89 6.16 -12.66
N GLY A 205 -23.45 4.96 -12.57
CA GLY A 205 -22.75 3.70 -12.77
C GLY A 205 -22.18 3.56 -14.19
N GLY A 206 -22.88 4.10 -15.20
CA GLY A 206 -22.45 4.07 -16.60
C GLY A 206 -21.23 4.93 -16.90
N SER A 207 -20.98 5.99 -16.11
CA SER A 207 -19.89 6.94 -16.37
C SER A 207 -18.50 6.32 -16.27
N VAL A 208 -18.29 5.44 -15.28
CA VAL A 208 -16.99 4.82 -15.01
C VAL A 208 -16.53 3.88 -16.13
N PRO A 209 -17.30 2.85 -16.53
CA PRO A 209 -16.89 1.97 -17.62
C PRO A 209 -16.78 2.74 -18.96
N ALA A 210 -17.67 3.69 -19.23
CA ALA A 210 -17.58 4.55 -20.41
C ALA A 210 -16.25 5.30 -20.48
N PHE A 211 -15.87 5.99 -19.41
CA PHE A 211 -14.62 6.73 -19.37
C PHE A 211 -13.39 5.82 -19.44
N VAL A 212 -13.38 4.69 -18.74
CA VAL A 212 -12.21 3.80 -18.71
C VAL A 212 -11.90 3.23 -20.10
N ARG A 213 -12.91 2.94 -20.93
CA ARG A 213 -12.70 2.55 -22.34
C ARG A 213 -11.90 3.62 -23.09
N VAL A 214 -12.29 4.88 -22.93
CA VAL A 214 -11.63 6.02 -23.55
C VAL A 214 -10.22 6.23 -22.99
N ALA A 215 -10.06 6.18 -21.67
CA ALA A 215 -8.76 6.32 -21.01
C ALA A 215 -7.75 5.24 -21.47
N LEU A 216 -8.21 3.99 -21.63
CA LEU A 216 -7.39 2.89 -22.17
C LEU A 216 -6.98 3.13 -23.63
N ALA A 217 -7.86 3.70 -24.45
CA ALA A 217 -7.53 4.07 -25.82
C ALA A 217 -6.50 5.19 -25.86
N LEU A 218 -6.69 6.26 -25.07
CA LEU A 218 -5.74 7.37 -24.92
C LEU A 218 -4.36 6.87 -24.48
N TRP A 219 -4.33 5.99 -23.47
CA TRP A 219 -3.10 5.37 -22.97
C TRP A 219 -2.40 4.53 -24.05
N ARG A 220 -3.16 3.77 -24.84
CA ARG A 220 -2.60 3.02 -25.98
C ARG A 220 -2.05 3.95 -27.06
N VAL A 221 -2.75 5.03 -27.40
CA VAL A 221 -2.28 6.04 -28.37
C VAL A 221 -0.96 6.64 -27.90
N LEU A 222 -0.89 7.03 -26.63
CA LEU A 222 0.31 7.53 -25.99
C LEU A 222 1.47 6.54 -26.09
N CYS A 223 1.26 5.28 -25.71
CA CYS A 223 2.32 4.27 -25.68
C CYS A 223 2.75 3.80 -27.09
N ARG A 224 1.81 3.68 -28.04
CA ARG A 224 2.10 3.10 -29.37
C ARG A 224 2.49 4.13 -30.42
N SER A 225 1.91 5.33 -30.35
CA SER A 225 2.15 6.37 -31.37
C SER A 225 3.32 7.25 -30.99
N LEU A 226 3.49 7.54 -29.69
CA LEU A 226 4.55 8.41 -29.18
C LEU A 226 5.69 7.65 -28.50
N SER A 227 5.56 6.33 -28.32
CA SER A 227 6.52 5.51 -27.56
C SER A 227 6.79 6.02 -26.13
N VAL A 228 5.85 6.77 -25.55
CA VAL A 228 5.96 7.29 -24.18
C VAL A 228 5.58 6.17 -23.20
N PRO A 229 6.50 5.70 -22.34
CA PRO A 229 6.18 4.63 -21.41
C PRO A 229 5.31 5.16 -20.28
N ALA A 230 4.08 4.63 -20.18
CA ALA A 230 3.12 5.07 -19.18
C ALA A 230 2.32 3.90 -18.58
N THR A 231 1.77 4.12 -17.38
CA THR A 231 0.72 3.30 -16.76
C THR A 231 -0.54 4.13 -16.54
N LEU A 232 -1.70 3.48 -16.56
CA LEU A 232 -3.00 4.13 -16.45
C LEU A 232 -3.77 3.69 -15.20
N PHE A 233 -4.24 4.65 -14.41
CA PHE A 233 -5.20 4.40 -13.34
C PHE A 233 -6.34 5.42 -13.40
N PHE A 234 -7.45 5.05 -14.04
CA PHE A 234 -8.53 5.98 -14.37
C PHE A 234 -8.01 7.20 -15.15
N ASP A 235 -7.98 8.37 -14.52
CA ASP A 235 -7.56 9.65 -15.07
C ASP A 235 -6.08 9.98 -14.84
N ASP A 236 -5.36 9.16 -14.07
CA ASP A 236 -3.93 9.29 -13.80
C ASP A 236 -3.09 8.57 -14.87
N PHE A 237 -2.42 9.35 -15.72
CA PHE A 237 -1.44 8.86 -16.70
C PHE A 237 -0.02 9.02 -16.14
N THR A 238 0.50 7.96 -15.53
CA THR A 238 1.83 7.97 -14.92
C THR A 238 2.90 7.61 -15.94
N CYS A 239 3.75 8.56 -16.30
CA CYS A 239 4.82 8.40 -17.26
C CYS A 239 6.18 8.30 -16.56
N MET A 240 7.09 7.49 -17.11
CA MET A 240 8.49 7.46 -16.73
C MET A 240 9.37 7.46 -17.98
N VAL A 241 10.41 8.29 -17.97
CA VAL A 241 11.29 8.53 -19.12
C VAL A 241 12.72 8.73 -18.67
N LEU A 242 13.67 8.52 -19.59
CA LEU A 242 15.07 8.88 -19.33
C LEU A 242 15.19 10.41 -19.27
N SER A 243 16.11 10.92 -18.46
CA SER A 243 16.27 12.36 -18.28
C SER A 243 16.50 13.16 -19.57
N PRO A 244 17.22 12.67 -20.60
CA PRO A 244 17.36 13.40 -21.86
C PRO A 244 16.05 13.53 -22.65
N ASP A 245 15.10 12.61 -22.45
CA ASP A 245 13.86 12.52 -23.22
C ASP A 245 12.71 13.30 -22.57
N ALA A 246 12.89 13.82 -21.35
CA ALA A 246 11.81 14.35 -20.52
C ALA A 246 11.06 15.53 -21.16
N ALA A 247 11.79 16.51 -21.70
CA ALA A 247 11.18 17.68 -22.35
C ALA A 247 10.39 17.30 -23.60
N SER A 248 10.94 16.40 -24.43
CA SER A 248 10.29 15.91 -25.65
C SER A 248 9.03 15.10 -25.33
N ALA A 249 9.10 14.22 -24.33
CA ALA A 249 7.97 13.43 -23.88
C ALA A 249 6.84 14.31 -23.33
N GLU A 250 7.17 15.32 -22.52
CA GLU A 250 6.21 16.28 -21.98
C GLU A 250 5.48 17.04 -23.08
N ALA A 251 6.23 17.64 -24.02
CA ALA A 251 5.64 18.36 -25.14
C ALA A 251 4.73 17.45 -26.00
N SER A 252 5.17 16.22 -26.24
CA SER A 252 4.41 15.23 -27.03
C SER A 252 3.11 14.82 -26.34
N VAL A 253 3.12 14.60 -25.02
CA VAL A 253 1.91 14.31 -24.24
C VAL A 253 0.95 15.50 -24.31
N HIS A 254 1.42 16.71 -24.03
CA HIS A 254 0.56 17.90 -24.06
C HIS A 254 -0.04 18.14 -25.45
N LEU A 255 0.75 17.98 -26.51
CA LEU A 255 0.29 18.12 -27.88
C LEU A 255 -0.78 17.06 -28.22
N LEU A 256 -0.55 15.79 -27.86
CA LEU A 256 -1.50 14.71 -28.13
C LEU A 256 -2.85 14.98 -27.47
N PHE A 257 -2.86 15.27 -26.16
CA PHE A 257 -4.11 15.52 -25.45
C PHE A 257 -4.81 16.78 -25.99
N ARG A 258 -4.06 17.83 -26.34
CA ARG A 258 -4.62 19.03 -26.97
C ARG A 258 -5.26 18.74 -28.33
N ILE A 259 -4.60 17.97 -29.21
CA ILE A 259 -5.14 17.59 -30.53
C ILE A 259 -6.41 16.77 -30.37
N LEU A 260 -6.44 15.85 -29.40
CA LEU A 260 -7.60 15.00 -29.12
C LEU A 260 -8.70 15.73 -28.34
N GLY A 261 -8.54 17.02 -28.02
CA GLY A 261 -9.54 17.82 -27.31
C GLY A 261 -9.61 17.59 -25.79
N TRP A 262 -8.64 16.87 -25.21
CA TRP A 262 -8.60 16.57 -23.78
C TRP A 262 -7.84 17.62 -22.98
N ARG A 263 -8.41 17.96 -21.83
CA ARG A 263 -7.88 18.96 -20.90
C ARG A 263 -7.11 18.27 -19.78
N LEU A 264 -5.80 18.52 -19.73
CA LEU A 264 -4.91 18.12 -18.63
C LEU A 264 -4.83 19.21 -17.55
N ALA A 265 -4.46 18.81 -16.34
CA ALA A 265 -4.04 19.72 -15.29
C ALA A 265 -2.70 20.37 -15.68
N MET A 266 -2.72 21.69 -15.91
CA MET A 266 -1.54 22.47 -16.32
C MET A 266 -0.95 23.33 -15.20
N ASP A 267 -1.68 23.50 -14.09
CA ASP A 267 -1.32 24.42 -13.01
C ASP A 267 -1.41 23.74 -11.64
N GLY A 268 -0.67 24.30 -10.68
CA GLY A 268 -0.68 23.88 -9.28
C GLY A 268 0.01 22.53 -9.02
N THR A 269 -0.31 21.93 -7.87
CA THR A 269 0.35 20.68 -7.40
C THR A 269 0.09 19.46 -8.29
N LYS A 270 -0.93 19.54 -9.17
CA LYS A 270 -1.29 18.50 -10.14
C LYS A 270 -0.52 18.58 -11.46
N ALA A 271 0.26 19.64 -11.67
CA ALA A 271 1.04 19.86 -12.87
C ALA A 271 2.56 19.85 -12.61
N ALA A 272 2.99 19.07 -11.62
CA ALA A 272 4.40 18.96 -11.28
C ALA A 272 5.21 18.44 -12.50
N PRO A 273 6.43 18.97 -12.72
CA PRO A 273 7.28 18.53 -13.83
C PRO A 273 7.83 17.12 -13.59
N PHE A 274 8.49 16.56 -14.62
CA PHE A 274 9.25 15.34 -14.48
C PHE A 274 10.31 15.45 -13.37
N SER A 275 10.33 14.48 -12.46
CA SER A 275 11.21 14.48 -11.30
C SER A 275 11.63 13.06 -10.92
N ALA A 276 12.78 12.94 -10.26
CA ALA A 276 13.20 11.68 -9.63
C ALA A 276 12.32 11.32 -8.43
N LEU A 277 11.64 12.30 -7.84
CA LEU A 277 10.66 12.14 -6.77
C LEU A 277 9.31 12.70 -7.24
N PHE A 278 8.32 11.83 -7.43
CA PHE A 278 7.01 12.26 -7.94
C PHE A 278 5.86 11.50 -7.26
N GLN A 279 4.70 12.14 -7.17
CA GLN A 279 3.50 11.54 -6.56
C GLN A 279 2.57 10.99 -7.66
N SER A 280 2.07 9.77 -7.46
CA SER A 280 1.02 9.18 -8.28
C SER A 280 0.29 8.09 -7.49
N LEU A 281 -0.99 7.81 -7.78
CA LEU A 281 -1.81 6.80 -7.08
C LEU A 281 -1.89 7.02 -5.55
N GLY A 282 -1.63 8.25 -5.10
CA GLY A 282 -1.49 8.64 -3.70
C GLY A 282 -0.31 8.00 -2.97
N VAL A 283 0.75 7.64 -3.69
CA VAL A 283 2.07 7.26 -3.15
C VAL A 283 3.15 8.14 -3.79
N VAL A 284 4.32 8.18 -3.17
CA VAL A 284 5.49 8.88 -3.71
C VAL A 284 6.46 7.83 -4.24
N PHE A 285 6.80 7.96 -5.53
CA PHE A 285 7.82 7.19 -6.20
C PHE A 285 9.15 7.93 -6.13
N CYS A 286 10.21 7.20 -5.82
CA CYS A 286 11.57 7.71 -5.72
C CYS A 286 12.47 6.85 -6.64
N LEU A 287 13.05 7.50 -7.66
CA LEU A 287 13.73 6.88 -8.80
C LEU A 287 15.26 7.06 -8.79
N HIS A 288 15.90 7.19 -7.61
CA HIS A 288 17.32 7.56 -7.53
C HIS A 288 18.27 6.51 -8.16
N PRO A 289 18.98 6.86 -9.26
CA PRO A 289 19.93 5.96 -9.92
C PRO A 289 21.29 5.86 -9.22
N GLY A 290 21.60 6.79 -8.31
CA GLY A 290 22.95 6.97 -7.76
C GLY A 290 23.33 6.10 -6.56
N VAL A 291 22.36 5.52 -5.86
CA VAL A 291 22.58 4.60 -4.73
C VAL A 291 21.78 3.34 -5.02
N ASP A 292 22.49 2.28 -5.41
CA ASP A 292 21.97 0.92 -5.65
C ASP A 292 21.06 0.69 -6.86
N CYS A 293 20.94 1.65 -7.78
CA CYS A 293 20.01 1.59 -8.92
C CYS A 293 18.64 1.06 -8.48
N SER A 294 17.99 1.81 -7.57
CA SER A 294 16.78 1.36 -6.90
C SER A 294 15.59 2.27 -7.17
N LEU A 295 14.41 1.67 -7.10
CA LEU A 295 13.13 2.34 -7.11
C LEU A 295 12.48 2.08 -5.75
N SER A 296 11.97 3.12 -5.10
CA SER A 296 11.19 2.96 -3.88
C SER A 296 9.84 3.65 -3.95
N VAL A 297 8.88 3.08 -3.22
CA VAL A 297 7.51 3.59 -3.09
C VAL A 297 7.24 3.83 -1.61
N THR A 298 6.73 5.02 -1.29
CA THR A 298 6.37 5.39 0.09
C THR A 298 5.00 6.04 0.15
N ASN A 299 4.37 5.99 1.32
CA ASN A 299 3.14 6.72 1.58
C ASN A 299 3.42 8.23 1.62
N THR A 300 2.49 9.04 1.11
CA THR A 300 2.54 10.50 1.22
C THR A 300 2.49 10.94 2.68
N GLU A 301 3.13 12.05 3.03
CA GLU A 301 3.09 12.61 4.40
C GLU A 301 1.66 12.94 4.86
N ALA A 302 0.80 13.42 3.97
CA ALA A 302 -0.61 13.67 4.28
C ALA A 302 -1.34 12.40 4.79
N ARG A 303 -1.19 11.27 4.08
CA ARG A 303 -1.78 9.98 4.49
C ARG A 303 -1.17 9.44 5.79
N LYS A 304 0.14 9.63 6.00
CA LYS A 304 0.80 9.25 7.26
C LYS A 304 0.24 10.05 8.44
N ALA A 305 0.08 11.36 8.27
CA ALA A 305 -0.49 12.26 9.27
C ALA A 305 -1.95 11.92 9.57
N GLU A 306 -2.76 11.62 8.55
CA GLU A 306 -4.16 11.21 8.70
C GLU A 306 -4.30 9.95 9.57
N VAL A 307 -3.48 8.92 9.29
CA VAL A 307 -3.46 7.68 10.08
C VAL A 307 -3.02 7.93 11.51
N ALA A 308 -1.96 8.73 11.71
CA ALA A 308 -1.48 9.07 13.04
C ALA A 308 -2.53 9.85 13.85
N ALA A 309 -3.20 10.82 13.22
CA ALA A 309 -4.25 11.62 13.84
C ALA A 309 -5.42 10.76 14.31
N TRP A 310 -5.91 9.86 13.45
CA TRP A 310 -7.00 8.95 13.80
C TRP A 310 -6.62 8.03 14.97
N CYS A 311 -5.41 7.45 14.94
CA CYS A 311 -4.94 6.60 16.04
C CYS A 311 -4.85 7.36 17.37
N LEU A 312 -4.30 8.58 17.36
CA LEU A 312 -4.19 9.41 18.55
C LEU A 312 -5.56 9.81 19.10
N GLU A 313 -6.51 10.16 18.22
CA GLU A 313 -7.89 10.50 18.58
C GLU A 313 -8.59 9.32 19.27
N LYS A 314 -8.57 8.12 18.67
CA LYS A 314 -9.21 6.93 19.28
C LYS A 314 -8.56 6.47 20.57
N LEU A 315 -7.24 6.56 20.69
CA LEU A 315 -6.54 6.23 21.95
C LEU A 315 -6.88 7.22 23.07
N ARG A 316 -7.11 8.50 22.75
CA ARG A 316 -7.56 9.51 23.71
C ARG A 316 -9.02 9.31 24.10
N ALA A 317 -9.90 9.10 23.12
CA ALA A 317 -11.33 8.88 23.35
C ALA A 317 -11.61 7.54 24.06
N LYS A 318 -10.69 6.57 23.94
CA LYS A 318 -10.83 5.20 24.46
C LYS A 318 -12.08 4.47 23.96
N CYS A 319 -12.63 4.88 22.83
CA CYS A 319 -13.74 4.22 22.16
C CYS A 319 -13.62 4.29 20.64
N ALA A 320 -14.28 3.36 19.96
CA ALA A 320 -14.45 3.37 18.50
C ALA A 320 -15.75 2.66 18.11
N THR A 321 -16.34 3.05 16.98
CA THR A 321 -17.47 2.33 16.37
C THR A 321 -16.98 1.24 15.41
N PRO A 322 -17.76 0.16 15.18
CA PRO A 322 -17.44 -0.83 14.16
C PRO A 322 -17.24 -0.21 12.76
N LYS A 323 -18.07 0.77 12.39
CA LYS A 323 -17.99 1.46 11.10
C LYS A 323 -16.67 2.23 10.92
N GLU A 324 -16.22 2.92 11.96
CA GLU A 324 -14.93 3.61 11.94
C GLU A 324 -13.77 2.61 11.81
N CYS A 325 -13.82 1.50 12.56
CA CYS A 325 -12.83 0.43 12.48
C CYS A 325 -12.75 -0.18 11.06
N GLU A 326 -13.88 -0.43 10.42
CA GLU A 326 -13.94 -0.96 9.05
C GLU A 326 -13.34 0.01 8.01
N GLN A 327 -13.74 1.29 8.08
CA GLN A 327 -13.23 2.33 7.20
C GLN A 327 -11.72 2.53 7.39
N PHE A 328 -11.28 2.60 8.64
CA PHE A 328 -9.87 2.76 8.98
C PHE A 328 -9.04 1.55 8.58
N ALA A 329 -9.54 0.33 8.78
CA ALA A 329 -8.86 -0.90 8.34
C ALA A 329 -8.58 -0.89 6.83
N SER A 330 -9.52 -0.41 6.02
CA SER A 330 -9.32 -0.30 4.56
C SER A 330 -8.21 0.69 4.22
N ARG A 331 -8.13 1.83 4.93
CA ARG A 331 -7.04 2.82 4.77
C ARG A 331 -5.70 2.23 5.20
N VAL A 332 -5.62 1.61 6.37
CA VAL A 332 -4.39 0.97 6.90
C VAL A 332 -3.91 -0.12 5.96
N ARG A 333 -4.81 -0.96 5.42
CA ARG A 333 -4.44 -2.00 4.44
C ARG A 333 -3.74 -1.40 3.23
N TRP A 334 -4.23 -0.27 2.71
CA TRP A 334 -3.61 0.42 1.60
C TRP A 334 -2.20 0.93 1.95
N LEU A 335 -2.04 1.63 3.08
CA LEU A 335 -0.74 2.17 3.50
C LEU A 335 0.28 1.07 3.83
N ALA A 336 -0.17 0.01 4.51
CA ALA A 336 0.67 -1.15 4.84
C ALA A 336 1.18 -1.85 3.57
N GLY A 337 0.40 -1.82 2.48
CA GLY A 337 0.83 -2.32 1.17
C GLY A 337 2.05 -1.59 0.58
N GLN A 338 2.37 -0.38 1.06
CA GLN A 338 3.51 0.43 0.61
C GLN A 338 4.70 0.40 1.58
N VAL A 339 4.54 -0.24 2.74
CA VAL A 339 5.59 -0.41 3.74
C VAL A 339 6.23 -1.79 3.57
N PHE A 340 7.55 -1.88 3.80
CA PHE A 340 8.26 -3.16 3.73
C PHE A 340 7.85 -4.10 4.87
N GLY A 341 7.77 -5.40 4.57
CA GLY A 341 7.33 -6.44 5.48
C GLY A 341 5.81 -6.56 5.63
N ARG A 342 5.40 -7.44 6.54
CA ARG A 342 4.00 -7.89 6.71
C ARG A 342 3.50 -7.84 8.15
N SER A 343 4.24 -7.15 9.01
CA SER A 343 3.96 -7.01 10.44
C SER A 343 2.60 -6.35 10.74
N ALA A 344 2.07 -5.56 9.81
CA ALA A 344 0.75 -4.93 9.92
C ALA A 344 -0.43 -5.92 9.94
N SER A 345 -0.24 -7.14 9.46
CA SER A 345 -1.33 -8.11 9.28
C SER A 345 -2.04 -8.46 10.59
N ALA A 346 -1.30 -8.58 11.69
CA ALA A 346 -1.87 -8.88 13.01
C ALA A 346 -2.77 -7.74 13.51
N ALA A 347 -2.26 -6.51 13.50
CA ALA A 347 -3.04 -5.33 13.89
C ALA A 347 -4.26 -5.13 12.99
N LEU A 348 -4.11 -5.36 11.68
CA LEU A 348 -5.21 -5.23 10.73
C LEU A 348 -6.31 -6.27 10.95
N ARG A 349 -5.97 -7.51 11.32
CA ARG A 349 -6.97 -8.55 11.67
C ARG A 349 -7.80 -8.14 12.87
N VAL A 350 -7.18 -7.57 13.91
CA VAL A 350 -7.89 -7.07 15.09
C VAL A 350 -8.85 -5.94 14.72
N LEU A 351 -8.40 -4.98 13.91
CA LEU A 351 -9.25 -3.90 13.40
C LEU A 351 -10.44 -4.43 12.58
N LEU A 352 -10.18 -5.35 11.65
CA LEU A 352 -11.23 -5.93 10.81
C LEU A 352 -12.24 -6.73 11.62
N ARG A 353 -11.79 -7.44 12.67
CA ARG A 353 -12.69 -8.14 13.60
C ARG A 353 -13.59 -7.15 14.31
N ALA A 354 -13.02 -6.08 14.87
CA ALA A 354 -13.79 -5.01 15.53
C ALA A 354 -14.79 -4.34 14.57
N GLY A 355 -14.44 -4.22 13.28
CA GLY A 355 -15.34 -3.67 12.26
C GLY A 355 -16.49 -4.61 11.84
N ARG A 356 -16.31 -5.93 12.01
CA ARG A 356 -17.32 -6.95 11.67
C ARG A 356 -18.29 -7.26 12.81
N GLU A 357 -18.11 -6.68 13.98
CA GLU A 357 -19.02 -6.92 15.09
C GLU A 357 -20.42 -6.42 14.72
N SER A 358 -21.38 -7.36 14.69
CA SER A 358 -22.78 -7.07 14.40
C SER A 358 -23.31 -6.02 15.39
N ARG A 359 -24.23 -5.19 14.86
CA ARG A 359 -24.99 -4.11 15.49
C ARG A 359 -25.11 -4.20 17.03
N PRO A 360 -25.10 -3.07 17.75
CA PRO A 360 -25.23 -1.70 17.23
C PRO A 360 -23.89 -1.08 16.79
N PHE A 361 -23.96 -0.18 15.80
CA PHE A 361 -22.86 0.67 15.31
C PHE A 361 -22.53 1.82 16.29
N THR A 362 -22.83 1.66 17.56
CA THR A 362 -22.54 2.65 18.60
C THR A 362 -21.07 2.57 19.01
N ALA A 363 -20.58 3.65 19.61
CA ALA A 363 -19.21 3.69 20.12
C ALA A 363 -19.06 2.68 21.26
N ARG A 364 -18.02 1.86 21.18
CA ARG A 364 -17.69 0.86 22.22
C ARG A 364 -16.34 1.19 22.84
N PRO A 365 -16.13 0.90 24.13
CA PRO A 365 -14.80 0.99 24.74
C PRO A 365 -13.78 0.14 23.98
N LEU A 366 -12.54 0.62 23.86
CA LEU A 366 -11.49 -0.17 23.22
C LEU A 366 -11.14 -1.39 24.08
N SER A 367 -11.24 -2.58 23.50
CA SER A 367 -10.65 -3.78 24.11
C SER A 367 -9.13 -3.65 24.20
N ALA A 368 -8.49 -4.43 25.08
CA ALA A 368 -7.03 -4.46 25.19
C ALA A 368 -6.36 -4.80 23.84
N GLU A 369 -6.93 -5.75 23.09
CA GLU A 369 -6.48 -6.14 21.75
C GLU A 369 -6.58 -4.99 20.75
N LEU A 370 -7.71 -4.29 20.73
CA LEU A 370 -7.94 -3.18 19.79
C LEU A 370 -7.03 -1.99 20.13
N ALA A 371 -6.89 -1.64 21.40
CA ALA A 371 -5.97 -0.59 21.85
C ALA A 371 -4.51 -0.93 21.52
N TRP A 372 -4.11 -2.20 21.64
CA TRP A 372 -2.81 -2.67 21.16
C TRP A 372 -2.66 -2.48 19.64
N ALA A 373 -3.65 -2.91 18.85
CA ALA A 373 -3.59 -2.80 17.39
C ALA A 373 -3.47 -1.34 16.93
N ILE A 374 -4.24 -0.42 17.54
CA ILE A 374 -4.20 1.01 17.23
C ILE A 374 -2.83 1.61 17.59
N ARG A 375 -2.28 1.28 18.76
CA ARG A 375 -0.91 1.70 19.16
C ARG A 375 0.15 1.18 18.21
N TRP A 376 0.06 -0.11 17.87
CA TRP A 376 1.00 -0.73 16.94
C TRP A 376 0.98 0.00 15.59
N ILE A 377 -0.20 0.31 15.05
CA ILE A 377 -0.34 1.03 13.78
C ILE A 377 0.28 2.43 13.86
N LEU A 378 0.00 3.18 14.92
CA LEU A 378 0.56 4.51 15.16
C LEU A 378 2.10 4.50 15.16
N GLU A 379 2.70 3.49 15.77
CA GLU A 379 4.15 3.38 15.92
C GLU A 379 4.84 2.90 14.64
N ASN A 380 4.19 2.04 13.85
CA ASN A 380 4.84 1.29 12.77
C ASN A 380 4.46 1.76 11.36
N ILE A 381 3.20 2.13 11.10
CA ILE A 381 2.77 2.44 9.72
C ILE A 381 3.30 3.81 9.24
N PRO A 382 3.16 4.92 10.00
CA PRO A 382 3.69 6.22 9.58
C PRO A 382 5.21 6.23 9.43
N LYS A 383 5.91 5.47 10.29
CA LYS A 383 7.38 5.37 10.34
C LYS A 383 7.94 4.21 9.51
N GLY A 384 7.08 3.49 8.81
CA GLY A 384 7.43 2.27 8.09
C GLY A 384 8.46 2.53 6.99
N LYS A 385 9.44 1.62 6.87
CA LYS A 385 10.44 1.68 5.80
C LYS A 385 9.73 1.61 4.43
N PRO A 386 10.05 2.51 3.48
CA PRO A 386 9.53 2.43 2.11
C PRO A 386 9.82 1.08 1.48
N ARG A 387 8.89 0.57 0.66
CA ARG A 387 9.20 -0.58 -0.19
C ARG A 387 10.23 -0.16 -1.23
N ARG A 388 11.33 -0.91 -1.31
CA ARG A 388 12.44 -0.65 -2.22
C ARG A 388 12.70 -1.89 -3.07
N TRP A 389 12.90 -1.67 -4.36
CA TRP A 389 13.34 -2.66 -5.32
C TRP A 389 14.64 -2.17 -5.95
N SER A 390 15.67 -3.01 -5.98
CA SER A 390 16.95 -2.70 -6.60
C SER A 390 17.21 -3.63 -7.78
N LEU A 391 18.05 -3.17 -8.71
CA LEU A 391 18.55 -4.02 -9.79
C LEU A 391 19.63 -5.00 -9.33
N GLY A 392 20.21 -4.79 -8.14
CA GLY A 392 21.18 -5.69 -7.54
C GLY A 392 20.58 -7.05 -7.19
N THR A 393 21.33 -8.12 -7.41
CA THR A 393 20.95 -9.46 -6.96
C THR A 393 21.13 -9.56 -5.45
N ARG A 394 20.03 -9.73 -4.71
CA ARG A 394 20.08 -10.11 -3.30
C ARG A 394 20.66 -11.53 -3.17
N LYS A 395 21.42 -11.77 -2.10
CA LYS A 395 21.86 -13.13 -1.73
C LYS A 395 20.61 -14.00 -1.56
N LYS A 396 20.68 -15.24 -2.04
CA LYS A 396 19.67 -16.27 -1.80
C LYS A 396 20.21 -17.20 -0.73
N LEU A 397 19.45 -17.41 0.33
CA LEU A 397 19.83 -18.26 1.44
C LEU A 397 18.70 -19.24 1.75
N HIS A 398 19.05 -20.45 2.16
CA HIS A 398 18.09 -21.43 2.66
C HIS A 398 18.29 -21.57 4.16
N LEU A 399 17.19 -21.45 4.90
CA LEU A 399 17.19 -21.51 6.35
C LEU A 399 16.30 -22.66 6.79
N PHE A 400 16.90 -23.72 7.30
CA PHE A 400 16.20 -24.87 7.86
C PHE A 400 16.10 -24.70 9.36
N THR A 401 14.92 -24.91 9.94
CA THR A 401 14.68 -24.75 11.37
C THR A 401 13.83 -25.89 11.88
N ASP A 402 14.22 -26.47 13.01
CA ASP A 402 13.51 -27.58 13.63
C ASP A 402 13.39 -27.33 15.14
N GLY A 403 12.29 -27.80 15.72
CA GLY A 403 12.00 -27.71 17.14
C GLY A 403 11.37 -29.01 17.61
N ALA A 404 11.96 -29.63 18.61
CA ALA A 404 11.48 -30.87 19.18
C ALA A 404 11.06 -30.67 20.64
N VAL A 405 10.08 -31.46 21.09
CA VAL A 405 9.63 -31.53 22.47
C VAL A 405 9.59 -33.01 22.86
N GLU A 406 10.38 -33.38 23.85
CA GLU A 406 10.51 -34.74 24.37
C GLU A 406 10.27 -34.70 25.89
N GLY A 407 9.07 -35.14 26.31
CA GLY A 407 8.64 -35.04 27.71
C GLY A 407 8.64 -33.58 28.20
N ASP A 408 9.38 -33.32 29.28
CA ASP A 408 9.51 -32.00 29.89
C ASP A 408 10.69 -31.17 29.31
N THR A 409 11.31 -31.65 28.23
CA THR A 409 12.44 -30.96 27.59
C THR A 409 12.08 -30.55 26.17
N ALA A 410 12.66 -29.44 25.72
CA ALA A 410 12.51 -28.96 24.36
C ALA A 410 13.88 -28.55 23.79
N SER A 411 14.09 -28.81 22.52
CA SER A 411 15.32 -28.45 21.80
C SER A 411 14.97 -27.75 20.50
N ILE A 412 15.84 -26.83 20.09
CA ILE A 412 15.71 -26.11 18.82
C ILE A 412 17.02 -26.22 18.05
N GLY A 413 16.91 -26.23 16.73
CA GLY A 413 18.06 -26.24 15.83
C GLY A 413 17.79 -25.44 14.57
N GLY A 414 18.88 -25.06 13.91
CA GLY A 414 18.79 -24.49 12.59
C GLY A 414 20.06 -24.70 11.78
N VAL A 415 19.89 -24.72 10.46
CA VAL A 415 20.98 -24.79 9.47
C VAL A 415 20.78 -23.68 8.45
N LEU A 416 21.79 -22.82 8.29
CA LEU A 416 21.84 -21.81 7.24
C LEU A 416 22.68 -22.34 6.09
N CYS A 417 22.11 -22.33 4.89
CA CYS A 417 22.77 -22.72 3.65
C CYS A 417 22.80 -21.55 2.66
N ASP A 418 23.73 -21.62 1.71
CA ASP A 418 23.79 -20.71 0.57
C ASP A 418 22.69 -20.99 -0.48
N GLY A 419 22.73 -20.28 -1.60
CA GLY A 419 21.75 -20.42 -2.69
C GLY A 419 21.84 -21.74 -3.47
N TRP A 420 22.83 -22.59 -3.18
CA TRP A 420 23.00 -23.94 -3.73
C TRP A 420 22.70 -25.02 -2.69
N CYS A 421 22.06 -24.64 -1.58
CA CYS A 421 21.78 -25.49 -0.43
C CYS A 421 23.05 -26.07 0.23
N GLN A 422 24.22 -25.43 0.10
CA GLN A 422 25.42 -25.86 0.82
C GLN A 422 25.43 -25.27 2.24
N PRO A 423 25.62 -26.10 3.29
CA PRO A 423 25.67 -25.61 4.67
C PRO A 423 26.77 -24.57 4.88
N LEU A 424 26.41 -23.44 5.49
CA LEU A 424 27.32 -22.37 5.88
C LEU A 424 27.62 -22.40 7.38
N THR A 425 26.56 -22.55 8.19
CA THR A 425 26.63 -22.55 9.65
C THR A 425 25.37 -23.21 10.21
N TRP A 426 25.45 -23.77 11.40
CA TRP A 426 24.32 -24.38 12.11
C TRP A 426 24.37 -24.04 13.60
N PHE A 427 23.25 -24.27 14.29
CA PHE A 427 23.20 -24.27 15.75
C PHE A 427 22.22 -25.34 16.23
N GLY A 428 22.40 -25.77 17.47
CA GLY A 428 21.43 -26.55 18.22
C GLY A 428 21.55 -26.17 19.69
N CYS A 429 20.43 -26.03 20.39
CA CYS A 429 20.44 -25.75 21.82
C CYS A 429 19.17 -26.26 22.50
N GLN A 430 19.25 -26.54 23.80
CA GLN A 430 18.06 -26.79 24.60
C GLN A 430 17.34 -25.48 24.94
N VAL A 431 16.01 -25.52 24.93
CA VAL A 431 15.17 -24.41 25.38
C VAL A 431 15.24 -24.34 26.90
N PRO A 432 15.57 -23.17 27.49
CA PRO A 432 15.63 -23.03 28.94
C PRO A 432 14.30 -23.38 29.61
N ALA A 433 14.36 -24.12 30.73
CA ALA A 433 13.19 -24.57 31.47
C ALA A 433 12.26 -23.41 31.89
N SER A 434 12.80 -22.22 32.15
CA SER A 434 12.04 -21.01 32.46
C SER A 434 11.15 -20.54 31.30
N VAL A 435 11.63 -20.64 30.06
CA VAL A 435 10.88 -20.30 28.85
C VAL A 435 9.80 -21.35 28.62
N LEU A 436 10.16 -22.62 28.74
CA LEU A 436 9.26 -23.76 28.55
C LEU A 436 8.10 -23.74 29.57
N GLY A 437 8.38 -23.47 30.85
CA GLY A 437 7.36 -23.29 31.90
C GLY A 437 6.34 -22.18 31.60
N GLY A 438 6.78 -21.12 30.92
CA GLY A 438 5.90 -20.04 30.45
C GLY A 438 4.92 -20.47 29.35
N TRP A 439 5.22 -21.54 28.60
CA TRP A 439 4.33 -22.05 27.56
C TRP A 439 3.26 -22.97 28.12
N TRP A 440 3.62 -23.85 29.05
CA TRP A 440 2.67 -24.73 29.76
C TRP A 440 1.61 -23.95 30.52
N SER A 441 1.99 -22.87 31.21
CA SER A 441 1.08 -21.98 31.93
C SER A 441 0.10 -21.21 31.04
N SER A 442 0.32 -21.19 29.71
CA SER A 442 -0.59 -20.58 28.74
C SER A 442 -1.73 -21.50 28.27
N GLY A 443 -1.88 -22.69 28.88
CA GLY A 443 -2.93 -23.67 28.57
C GLY A 443 -2.65 -24.47 27.29
N THR A 444 -1.38 -24.69 26.96
CA THR A 444 -0.98 -25.48 25.78
C THR A 444 -0.60 -26.90 26.24
N ASP A 445 -1.32 -27.91 25.77
CA ASP A 445 -1.08 -29.32 26.14
C ASP A 445 0.20 -29.91 25.53
N HIS A 446 0.73 -29.27 24.47
CA HIS A 446 2.00 -29.66 23.85
C HIS A 446 2.65 -28.45 23.12
N PRO A 447 3.74 -27.86 23.63
CA PRO A 447 4.28 -26.60 23.14
C PRO A 447 5.13 -26.72 21.85
N ILE A 448 4.79 -27.64 20.96
CA ILE A 448 5.54 -27.90 19.72
C ILE A 448 5.51 -26.69 18.78
N ILE A 449 4.35 -26.03 18.65
CA ILE A 449 4.18 -24.83 17.83
C ILE A 449 5.11 -23.71 18.31
N GLN A 450 5.21 -23.53 19.63
CA GLN A 450 6.09 -22.57 20.25
C GLN A 450 7.57 -22.90 20.01
N CYS A 451 7.95 -24.17 20.16
CA CYS A 451 9.32 -24.64 19.98
C CYS A 451 9.82 -24.41 18.54
N GLU A 452 9.06 -24.86 17.54
CA GLU A 452 9.41 -24.70 16.14
C GLU A 452 9.44 -23.22 15.70
N LEU A 453 8.50 -22.41 16.18
CA LEU A 453 8.52 -20.98 15.90
C LEU A 453 9.72 -20.28 16.57
N LEU A 454 10.09 -20.72 17.77
CA LEU A 454 11.26 -20.19 18.47
C LEU A 454 12.54 -20.50 17.70
N ALA A 455 12.68 -21.69 17.10
CA ALA A 455 13.81 -22.04 16.26
C ALA A 455 14.00 -21.02 15.12
N ALA A 456 12.92 -20.64 14.44
CA ALA A 456 12.95 -19.61 13.40
C ALA A 456 13.30 -18.21 13.93
N VAL A 457 12.76 -17.81 15.08
CA VAL A 457 13.10 -16.52 15.72
C VAL A 457 14.57 -16.47 16.09
N VAL A 458 15.09 -17.52 16.73
CA VAL A 458 16.49 -17.63 17.14
C VAL A 458 17.41 -17.60 15.94
N ALA A 459 17.09 -18.36 14.88
CA ALA A 459 17.85 -18.34 13.64
C ALA A 459 17.96 -16.94 13.03
N CYS A 460 16.85 -16.20 12.96
CA CYS A 460 16.85 -14.83 12.44
C CYS A 460 17.66 -13.87 13.33
N HIS A 461 17.71 -14.09 14.64
CA HIS A 461 18.50 -13.26 15.55
C HIS A 461 19.99 -13.57 15.47
N VAL A 462 20.35 -14.86 15.58
CA VAL A 462 21.73 -15.35 15.54
C VAL A 462 22.41 -14.95 14.23
N TRP A 463 21.72 -15.12 13.11
CA TRP A 463 22.23 -14.85 11.77
C TRP A 463 21.77 -13.51 11.19
N SER A 464 21.31 -12.57 12.02
CA SER A 464 20.84 -11.25 11.59
C SER A 464 21.79 -10.55 10.60
N ASP A 465 23.10 -10.61 10.85
CA ASP A 465 24.14 -10.03 9.97
C ASP A 465 24.22 -10.73 8.60
N LEU A 466 24.06 -12.06 8.57
CA LEU A 466 24.14 -12.86 7.35
C LEU A 466 22.85 -12.77 6.51
N LEU A 467 21.71 -12.65 7.17
CA LEU A 467 20.39 -12.56 6.55
C LEU A 467 20.07 -11.14 6.07
N SER A 468 20.85 -10.14 6.49
CA SER A 468 20.63 -8.74 6.14
C SER A 468 20.56 -8.51 4.63
N ALA A 469 19.47 -7.90 4.16
CA ALA A 469 19.13 -7.64 2.77
C ALA A 469 19.17 -8.89 1.86
N ALA A 470 18.96 -10.09 2.41
CA ALA A 470 18.91 -11.35 1.67
C ALA A 470 17.47 -11.77 1.33
N ASN A 471 17.33 -12.61 0.31
CA ASN A 471 16.13 -13.40 0.07
C ASN A 471 16.32 -14.75 0.76
N VAL A 472 15.44 -15.08 1.70
CA VAL A 472 15.58 -16.25 2.57
C VAL A 472 14.42 -17.19 2.33
N CYS A 473 14.73 -18.43 1.97
CA CYS A 473 13.77 -19.52 1.95
C CYS A 473 13.80 -20.23 3.30
N LEU A 474 12.84 -19.93 4.17
CA LEU A 474 12.66 -20.56 5.48
C LEU A 474 11.89 -21.88 5.31
N TRP A 475 12.51 -22.98 5.72
CA TRP A 475 11.95 -24.33 5.71
C TRP A 475 11.51 -24.70 7.12
N VAL A 476 10.23 -25.07 7.25
CA VAL A 476 9.59 -25.45 8.52
C VAL A 476 8.78 -26.71 8.27
N ASP A 477 8.84 -27.69 9.17
CA ASP A 477 8.13 -28.97 9.00
C ASP A 477 6.65 -28.88 9.43
N ASN A 478 6.32 -28.03 10.42
CA ASN A 478 4.95 -27.89 10.90
C ASN A 478 4.10 -26.92 10.09
N GLU A 479 2.99 -27.44 9.57
CA GLU A 479 2.02 -26.67 8.79
C GLU A 479 1.38 -25.51 9.57
N VAL A 480 1.10 -25.68 10.87
CA VAL A 480 0.50 -24.61 11.70
C VAL A 480 1.49 -23.46 11.84
N VAL A 481 2.77 -23.76 12.06
CA VAL A 481 3.84 -22.76 12.15
C VAL A 481 4.06 -22.13 10.77
N ARG A 482 4.17 -22.92 9.71
CA ARG A 482 4.33 -22.46 8.33
C ARG A 482 3.23 -21.48 7.92
N PHE A 483 1.98 -21.89 8.04
CA PHE A 483 0.84 -21.02 7.72
C PHE A 483 0.73 -19.85 8.68
N GLY A 484 1.07 -20.03 9.97
CA GLY A 484 1.07 -18.96 10.95
C GLY A 484 2.07 -17.86 10.61
N ILE A 485 3.28 -18.26 10.21
CA ILE A 485 4.30 -17.36 9.67
C ILE A 485 3.75 -16.70 8.41
N ILE A 486 3.34 -17.44 7.36
CA ILE A 486 2.81 -16.89 6.08
C ILE A 486 1.73 -15.83 6.29
N ASN A 487 0.75 -16.15 7.15
CA ASN A 487 -0.40 -15.30 7.45
C ASN A 487 -0.09 -14.14 8.40
N ALA A 488 1.13 -14.10 8.96
CA ALA A 488 1.56 -13.20 10.01
C ALA A 488 0.58 -13.16 11.19
N PHE A 489 0.06 -14.35 11.54
CA PHE A 489 -0.89 -14.55 12.63
C PHE A 489 -0.89 -16.01 13.08
N ILE A 490 -0.77 -16.24 14.38
CA ILE A 490 -0.79 -17.58 14.97
C ILE A 490 -1.41 -17.53 16.38
N ARG A 491 -1.98 -18.65 16.84
CA ARG A 491 -2.43 -18.86 18.22
C ARG A 491 -1.61 -20.00 18.83
N PRO A 492 -1.41 -20.05 20.16
CA PRO A 492 -1.91 -19.15 21.21
C PRO A 492 -1.15 -17.80 21.31
N PRO A 493 -1.52 -16.87 22.22
CA PRO A 493 -0.85 -15.57 22.38
C PRO A 493 0.67 -15.65 22.60
N SER A 494 1.17 -16.71 23.26
CA SER A 494 2.61 -16.96 23.42
C SER A 494 3.30 -17.14 22.07
N ALA A 495 2.72 -17.92 21.15
CA ALA A 495 3.21 -18.05 19.77
C ALA A 495 3.12 -16.73 18.99
N MET A 496 2.06 -15.95 19.17
CA MET A 496 1.92 -14.64 18.51
C MET A 496 3.02 -13.65 18.95
N HIS A 497 3.44 -13.70 20.23
CA HIS A 497 4.56 -12.88 20.72
C HIS A 497 5.86 -13.23 20.00
N MET A 498 6.17 -14.52 19.85
CA MET A 498 7.35 -15.00 19.11
C MET A 498 7.28 -14.62 17.63
N LEU A 499 6.13 -14.82 16.98
CA LEU A 499 5.93 -14.43 15.58
C LEU A 499 6.14 -12.91 15.39
N SER A 500 5.71 -12.09 16.35
CA SER A 500 5.93 -10.64 16.30
C SER A 500 7.42 -10.28 16.29
N ARG A 501 8.28 -11.05 16.99
CA ARG A 501 9.74 -10.89 16.95
C ARG A 501 10.33 -11.30 15.62
N LEU A 502 9.85 -12.40 15.03
CA LEU A 502 10.25 -12.82 13.69
C LEU A 502 9.90 -11.76 12.63
N LEU A 503 8.69 -11.21 12.68
CA LEU A 503 8.22 -10.16 11.77
C LEU A 503 9.01 -8.85 11.95
N GLN A 504 9.43 -8.54 13.18
CA GLN A 504 10.30 -7.40 13.46
C GLN A 504 11.69 -7.61 12.85
N ALA A 505 12.26 -8.80 13.00
CA ALA A 505 13.55 -9.16 12.41
C ALA A 505 13.51 -9.09 10.87
N GLU A 506 12.41 -9.58 10.26
CA GLU A 506 12.17 -9.48 8.81
C GLU A 506 12.30 -8.03 8.33
N VAL A 507 11.64 -7.10 9.02
CA VAL A 507 11.67 -5.66 8.67
C VAL A 507 13.03 -5.03 8.94
N SER A 508 13.62 -5.27 10.11
CA SER A 508 14.87 -4.62 10.52
C SER A 508 16.07 -5.04 9.67
N ALA A 509 16.11 -6.32 9.29
CA ALA A 509 17.17 -6.89 8.45
C ALA A 509 16.81 -6.88 6.96
N ASP A 510 15.68 -6.29 6.53
CA ASP A 510 15.26 -6.21 5.12
C ASP A 510 15.22 -7.58 4.42
N ILE A 511 14.71 -8.59 5.14
CA ILE A 511 14.68 -9.99 4.70
C ILE A 511 13.51 -10.21 3.74
N GLY A 512 13.80 -10.63 2.52
CA GLY A 512 12.80 -11.14 1.58
C GLY A 512 12.46 -12.59 1.92
N MET A 513 11.55 -12.80 2.87
CA MET A 513 11.24 -14.14 3.38
C MET A 513 10.21 -14.87 2.52
N TRP A 514 10.57 -16.08 2.09
CA TRP A 514 9.69 -17.08 1.49
C TRP A 514 9.63 -18.28 2.43
N VAL A 515 8.45 -18.83 2.69
CA VAL A 515 8.28 -19.93 3.65
C VAL A 515 7.82 -21.20 2.93
N CYS A 516 8.62 -22.25 3.03
CA CYS A 516 8.40 -23.56 2.45
C CYS A 516 8.16 -24.61 3.54
N ARG A 517 7.56 -25.72 3.13
CA ARG A 517 7.54 -26.93 3.93
C ARG A 517 8.80 -27.74 3.63
N GLU A 518 9.45 -28.22 4.67
CA GLU A 518 10.53 -29.20 4.52
C GLU A 518 9.94 -30.57 4.12
N HIS A 519 10.53 -31.20 3.11
CA HIS A 519 10.27 -32.61 2.84
C HIS A 519 11.35 -33.41 3.58
N THR A 520 10.93 -34.33 4.44
CA THR A 520 11.66 -35.11 5.46
C THR A 520 12.97 -35.81 5.04
N VAL A 521 13.44 -35.67 3.81
CA VAL A 521 14.61 -36.40 3.26
C VAL A 521 15.97 -35.73 3.60
N VAL A 522 15.98 -34.51 4.16
CA VAL A 522 17.24 -33.75 4.39
C VAL A 522 17.78 -33.85 5.83
N ASN A 523 17.00 -34.34 6.79
CA ASN A 523 17.33 -34.25 8.23
C ASN A 523 18.21 -35.37 8.82
N ASP A 524 18.65 -36.36 8.03
CA ASP A 524 19.33 -37.54 8.60
C ASP A 524 20.85 -37.40 8.85
N LYS A 525 21.48 -36.23 8.65
CA LYS A 525 22.88 -35.96 9.05
C LYS A 525 23.14 -34.46 9.27
N PRO A 526 23.81 -33.97 10.35
CA PRO A 526 24.00 -34.46 11.72
C PRO A 526 23.38 -33.46 12.73
N ALA A 527 22.06 -33.27 12.76
CA ALA A 527 21.42 -32.35 13.72
C ALA A 527 21.09 -32.98 15.09
N LYS A 528 21.26 -34.30 15.24
CA LYS A 528 20.70 -35.09 16.35
C LYS A 528 21.73 -35.71 17.33
N LYS A 529 22.91 -35.14 17.52
CA LYS A 529 23.82 -35.56 18.62
C LYS A 529 24.34 -34.35 19.38
N GLY A 530 24.11 -34.38 20.69
CA GLY A 530 24.19 -33.23 21.58
C GLY A 530 25.58 -32.65 21.85
N THR A 531 25.56 -31.66 22.74
CA THR A 531 26.60 -30.69 23.14
C THR A 531 26.82 -29.52 22.17
N ASP A 532 26.89 -28.31 22.73
CA ASP A 532 26.96 -27.03 22.00
C ASP A 532 28.18 -27.00 21.06
N PHE A 533 27.96 -27.16 19.75
CA PHE A 533 29.03 -27.10 18.75
C PHE A 533 28.70 -26.09 17.65
N ILE A 534 29.62 -25.14 17.45
CA ILE A 534 29.69 -24.23 16.30
C ILE A 534 30.90 -24.66 15.47
N GLY A 535 30.72 -24.98 14.19
CA GLY A 535 31.83 -25.31 13.30
C GLY A 535 31.80 -24.48 12.01
N PRO A 536 32.88 -23.78 11.63
CA PRO A 536 33.09 -23.37 10.24
C PRO A 536 33.63 -24.55 9.41
N LYS A 537 33.51 -24.47 8.07
CA LYS A 537 33.98 -25.46 7.08
C LYS A 537 35.28 -26.19 7.48
N GLY A 538 35.21 -27.51 7.62
CA GLY A 538 36.34 -28.43 7.49
C GLY A 538 36.12 -29.31 6.25
N GLU A 539 37.15 -29.51 5.43
CA GLU A 539 37.10 -30.35 4.24
C GLU A 539 36.71 -31.80 4.60
N PRO A 540 35.93 -32.49 3.74
CA PRO A 540 35.67 -33.91 3.94
C PRO A 540 36.98 -34.68 3.71
N GLN A 541 37.47 -35.38 4.74
CA GLN A 541 38.42 -36.45 4.55
C GLN A 541 37.81 -37.45 3.58
N LYS A 542 38.49 -37.62 2.44
CA LYS A 542 38.26 -38.70 1.48
C LYS A 542 38.38 -40.02 2.23
N ASP A 543 37.34 -40.85 2.16
CA ASP A 543 37.53 -42.28 2.00
C ASP A 543 36.59 -42.77 0.90
N GLU A 544 37.23 -43.23 -0.16
CA GLU A 544 36.65 -43.79 -1.36
C GLU A 544 36.65 -45.32 -1.19
N ARG A 545 35.53 -45.96 -1.57
CA ARG A 545 35.36 -47.36 -2.04
C ARG A 545 34.76 -48.40 -1.08
N ASP A 546 33.65 -48.94 -1.59
CA ASP A 546 33.17 -50.32 -1.57
C ASP A 546 32.63 -50.95 -0.26
N ILE A 547 31.33 -51.33 -0.26
CA ILE A 547 30.82 -52.71 -0.48
C ILE A 547 29.38 -52.87 0.04
N ILE A 548 28.53 -53.44 -0.82
CA ILE A 548 27.23 -54.08 -0.54
C ILE A 548 27.46 -55.45 0.15
N ARG A 549 26.86 -55.72 1.32
CA ARG A 549 26.19 -56.99 1.76
C ARG A 549 26.23 -57.26 3.29
N SER A 550 25.07 -57.68 3.80
CA SER A 550 24.77 -58.65 4.91
C SER A 550 25.31 -58.45 6.35
N SER A 551 24.35 -58.49 7.30
CA SER A 551 24.40 -58.77 8.76
C SER A 551 25.38 -59.85 9.27
N PRO A 552 25.46 -60.16 10.58
CA PRO A 552 25.46 -59.35 11.82
C PRO A 552 26.64 -59.74 12.78
N HIS A 553 26.70 -59.08 13.95
CA HIS A 553 27.44 -59.42 15.18
C HIS A 553 28.71 -58.65 15.57
N ASN A 554 28.68 -58.34 16.87
CA ASN A 554 29.73 -58.15 17.86
C ASN A 554 30.20 -56.75 18.25
N LYS A 555 30.12 -56.58 19.57
CA LYS A 555 30.50 -55.47 20.44
C LYS A 555 32.03 -55.38 20.55
N ILE A 556 32.48 -54.23 21.09
CA ILE A 556 33.57 -53.99 22.07
C ILE A 556 34.41 -52.73 21.72
N PRO A 557 34.85 -51.95 22.72
CA PRO A 557 34.84 -50.48 22.71
C PRO A 557 36.23 -49.86 22.61
N LEU A 558 36.29 -48.55 22.37
CA LEU A 558 37.52 -47.78 22.50
C LEU A 558 37.36 -46.59 23.44
N SER A 559 38.01 -46.76 24.58
CA SER A 559 38.49 -45.77 25.53
C SER A 559 39.59 -44.88 24.95
N ALA A 560 39.63 -43.65 25.48
CA ALA A 560 40.83 -42.88 25.83
C ALA A 560 41.69 -42.25 24.71
N CYS A 561 41.73 -40.91 24.76
CA CYS A 561 42.92 -40.09 25.06
C CYS A 561 43.36 -39.01 24.04
N CYS A 562 43.55 -37.82 24.65
CA CYS A 562 44.49 -36.73 24.34
C CYS A 562 44.15 -35.76 23.19
N HIS A 563 43.71 -34.52 23.47
CA HIS A 563 44.48 -33.32 23.87
C HIS A 563 45.41 -32.75 22.79
N ALA A 564 45.03 -31.60 22.23
CA ALA A 564 45.72 -30.30 22.31
C ALA A 564 45.64 -29.50 21.00
N GLY A 565 45.28 -28.21 21.09
CA GLY A 565 45.47 -27.26 20.01
C GLY A 565 44.58 -26.00 20.06
N ASP A 566 44.72 -25.18 21.11
CA ASP A 566 44.10 -23.85 21.20
C ASP A 566 44.69 -22.87 20.18
N LYS A 567 43.84 -22.18 19.41
CA LYS A 567 44.06 -20.85 18.80
C LYS A 567 42.72 -20.09 18.67
N PRO A 568 42.73 -18.74 18.72
CA PRO A 568 41.72 -17.95 19.43
C PRO A 568 40.40 -17.74 18.68
N SER A 569 39.36 -17.63 19.49
CA SER A 569 37.94 -17.59 19.18
C SER A 569 37.46 -16.28 18.52
N ARG A 570 36.77 -16.40 17.37
CA ARG A 570 35.73 -15.47 16.90
C ARG A 570 34.32 -15.97 17.31
N GLY A 571 34.19 -16.56 18.49
CA GLY A 571 33.00 -17.31 18.93
C GLY A 571 32.28 -16.76 20.17
N THR A 572 32.67 -15.61 20.72
CA THR A 572 32.21 -15.17 22.06
C THR A 572 30.81 -14.55 22.12
N ASP A 573 30.13 -14.33 20.99
CA ASP A 573 28.81 -13.65 20.99
C ASP A 573 27.59 -14.57 20.94
N LEU A 574 27.74 -15.88 20.68
CA LEU A 574 26.58 -16.77 20.49
C LEU A 574 25.75 -16.99 21.77
N PRO A 575 26.35 -17.27 22.95
CA PRO A 575 25.56 -17.40 24.19
C PRO A 575 24.81 -16.12 24.53
N ILE A 576 25.40 -14.95 24.22
CA ILE A 576 24.77 -13.64 24.41
C ILE A 576 23.63 -13.43 23.41
N LYS A 577 23.81 -13.79 22.13
CA LYS A 577 22.77 -13.73 21.10
C LYS A 577 21.62 -14.70 21.40
N LEU A 578 21.92 -15.92 21.87
CA LEU A 578 20.92 -16.89 22.34
C LEU A 578 20.18 -16.36 23.56
N ALA A 579 20.87 -15.88 24.60
CA ALA A 579 20.25 -15.30 25.78
C ALA A 579 19.34 -14.11 25.44
N ARG A 580 19.77 -13.23 24.50
CA ARG A 580 18.92 -12.14 23.98
C ARG A 580 17.70 -12.66 23.22
N ALA A 581 17.84 -13.71 22.42
CA ALA A 581 16.73 -14.34 21.71
C ALA A 581 15.73 -15.01 22.66
N PHE A 582 16.20 -15.59 23.76
CA PHE A 582 15.38 -16.15 24.85
C PHE A 582 14.84 -15.09 25.84
N GLY A 583 15.22 -13.82 25.69
CA GLY A 583 14.75 -12.73 26.56
C GLY A 583 15.44 -12.64 27.95
N ALA A 584 16.56 -13.32 28.14
CA ALA A 584 17.31 -13.37 29.41
C ALA A 584 18.48 -12.36 29.42
N ALA A 585 18.18 -11.10 29.75
CA ALA A 585 19.14 -10.18 30.38
C ALA A 585 18.36 -9.26 31.34
N PRO A 586 18.88 -8.98 32.55
CA PRO A 586 18.13 -8.29 33.58
C PRO A 586 17.78 -6.86 33.14
N ILE A 587 16.55 -6.47 33.45
CA ILE A 587 16.15 -5.06 33.54
C ILE A 587 17.12 -4.40 34.51
N ARG A 588 18.13 -3.67 34.01
CA ARG A 588 18.77 -2.65 34.82
C ARG A 588 17.74 -1.55 35.01
N GLN A 589 17.01 -1.64 36.13
CA GLN A 589 16.56 -0.46 36.83
C GLN A 589 17.82 0.30 37.24
N ASP A 590 18.24 1.25 36.41
CA ASP A 590 18.94 2.42 36.90
C ASP A 590 18.87 3.59 35.92
N THR A 591 18.34 4.69 36.47
CA THR A 591 18.37 6.09 36.01
C THR A 591 17.44 6.54 34.87
N LEU A 592 16.19 6.75 35.28
CA LEU A 592 15.28 7.85 34.90
C LEU A 592 15.89 9.29 35.08
N ARG A 593 17.21 9.46 34.98
CA ARG A 593 17.89 10.78 35.09
C ARG A 593 18.85 11.11 33.93
N GLY A 594 19.04 10.23 32.95
CA GLY A 594 19.98 10.47 31.83
C GLY A 594 19.37 11.03 30.52
N GLN A 595 18.05 11.01 30.33
CA GLN A 595 17.42 11.37 29.05
C GLN A 595 16.78 12.77 28.98
N ARG A 596 17.03 13.63 29.98
CA ARG A 596 16.62 15.05 29.92
C ARG A 596 17.68 15.97 29.27
N ASN A 597 18.93 15.53 29.11
CA ASN A 597 20.02 16.38 28.60
C ASN A 597 20.55 16.02 27.19
N LEU A 598 19.99 15.01 26.51
CA LEU A 598 20.38 14.66 25.13
C LEU A 598 19.41 15.14 24.05
N LEU A 599 18.23 15.64 24.43
CA LEU A 599 17.28 16.30 23.52
C LEU A 599 17.49 17.83 23.45
N ALA A 600 18.31 18.42 24.33
CA ALA A 600 18.64 19.85 24.33
C ALA A 600 19.94 20.17 23.55
N CYS A 601 20.87 19.21 23.40
CA CYS A 601 22.16 19.47 22.75
C CYS A 601 22.22 19.19 21.24
N ARG A 602 21.18 18.62 20.61
CA ARG A 602 21.15 18.41 19.13
C ARG A 602 20.26 19.38 18.35
N THR A 603 19.59 20.28 19.04
CA THR A 603 18.75 21.33 18.42
C THR A 603 19.44 22.70 18.39
N LEU A 604 20.60 22.85 19.06
CA LEU A 604 21.39 24.08 19.08
C LEU A 604 22.59 24.08 18.10
N GLU A 605 23.12 22.92 17.71
CA GLU A 605 24.27 22.86 16.77
C GLU A 605 23.88 23.03 15.28
N VAL A 606 22.60 22.90 14.93
CA VAL A 606 22.11 23.20 13.57
C VAL A 606 21.67 24.67 13.42
N ALA A 607 21.43 25.38 14.52
CA ALA A 607 21.09 26.81 14.50
C ALA A 607 22.34 27.73 14.55
N GLN A 608 23.48 27.26 15.05
CA GLN A 608 24.71 28.05 15.16
C GLN A 608 25.58 28.05 13.88
N GLN A 609 25.37 27.13 12.93
CA GLN A 609 26.11 27.07 11.67
C GLN A 609 25.46 27.86 10.51
N ALA A 610 24.27 28.44 10.71
CA ALA A 610 23.61 29.30 9.72
C ALA A 610 23.82 30.82 9.96
N HIS A 611 24.56 31.22 11.02
CA HIS A 611 24.72 32.64 11.38
C HIS A 611 26.15 33.20 11.19
N ASN A 612 27.11 32.39 10.71
CA ASN A 612 28.51 32.83 10.50
C ASN A 612 28.95 32.88 9.02
N ARG A 613 28.03 33.19 8.09
CA ARG A 613 28.37 33.57 6.71
C ARG A 613 27.49 34.71 6.21
N ALA A 614 27.60 35.87 6.85
CA ALA A 614 27.18 37.15 6.27
C ALA A 614 27.83 38.32 7.04
N ARG A 615 29.05 38.69 6.64
CA ARG A 615 29.55 40.06 6.78
C ARG A 615 30.18 40.45 5.45
N PRO A 616 29.63 41.43 4.71
CA PRO A 616 30.41 42.24 3.81
C PRO A 616 30.88 43.50 4.55
N SER A 617 32.17 43.80 4.39
CA SER A 617 32.81 45.06 4.74
C SER A 617 32.23 46.22 3.93
N ALA A 618 31.98 47.36 4.59
CA ALA A 618 31.60 48.62 3.98
C ALA A 618 32.84 49.45 3.60
N THR A 619 32.85 49.97 2.37
CA THR A 619 33.55 51.18 1.85
C THR A 619 33.31 51.18 0.33
N GLN A 620 33.00 52.24 -0.42
CA GLN A 620 32.73 53.65 -0.20
C GLN A 620 32.28 54.23 -1.58
N VAL A 621 31.39 55.24 -1.58
CA VAL A 621 31.33 56.40 -2.51
C VAL A 621 30.72 56.31 -3.95
N HIS A 622 29.77 57.23 -4.19
CA HIS A 622 29.31 57.92 -5.44
C HIS A 622 28.41 57.14 -6.43
N ARG A 623 27.44 57.74 -7.15
CA ARG A 623 26.66 59.01 -7.23
C ARG A 623 25.71 58.80 -8.43
N SER A 624 24.50 59.40 -8.43
CA SER A 624 23.58 59.65 -9.59
C SER A 624 23.06 58.40 -10.35
N SER A 625 21.86 58.29 -10.95
CA SER A 625 20.80 59.18 -11.48
C SER A 625 19.61 58.24 -11.83
N VAL A 626 18.35 58.48 -11.42
CA VAL A 626 17.26 59.18 -12.16
C VAL A 626 16.65 58.38 -13.34
N LEU A 627 15.33 58.09 -13.24
CA LEU A 627 14.28 57.87 -14.28
C LEU A 627 14.41 56.61 -15.18
N ASP A 628 13.39 55.94 -15.76
CA ASP A 628 11.93 56.08 -15.97
C ASP A 628 11.42 54.65 -16.32
N LEU A 629 10.23 54.17 -15.88
CA LEU A 629 8.90 54.24 -16.52
C LEU A 629 8.71 53.48 -17.86
N GLU A 630 7.56 52.76 -17.90
CA GLU A 630 6.81 52.22 -19.05
C GLU A 630 7.33 50.96 -19.77
N ALA A 631 6.53 50.14 -20.47
CA ALA A 631 5.15 49.65 -20.47
C ALA A 631 5.00 48.88 -21.82
N MET A 632 4.02 47.96 -21.90
CA MET A 632 3.45 47.33 -23.13
C MET A 632 4.34 46.25 -23.81
N ASP A 633 3.84 45.09 -24.24
CA ASP A 633 2.48 44.55 -24.47
C ASP A 633 2.39 43.06 -24.03
#